data_AF-A0A941R1L9-F1
#
_entry.id   AF-A0A941R1L9-F1
#
_cell.length_a   1.000
_cell.length_b   1.000
_cell.length_c   1.000
_cell.angle_alpha   90.00
_cell.angle_beta   90.00
_cell.angle_gamma   90.00
#
_symmetry.space_group_name_H-M   'P 1'
#
loop_
_entity.id
_entity.type
_entity.pdbx_description
1 polymer ?
#
loop_
_entity_poly.entity_id
_entity_poly.type
_entity_poly.pdbx_seq_one_letter_code
_entity_poly.pdbx_strand_id
1 'polypeptide(L)'
;MYKIYKTLILLPLSLLLIFCHNISAQSVTDEKIIEGEKVSKKISVSEEHSYTVPLDNGMAIIGEVVQIDIDLVIDVYNPNGKLLKQIDSPNGKNGTEPIDITANDSGKFKLVIRSLDENAIDGQYTFQIDKILSLSDNTKRITRKELPTKTLYDLWESSLTDENAIDTFLANQPESHIIEPIEGSDTDMLVTYFCVPNENTEYVMLSGGPDFLGLRFQRLVNTKFFFVTQRVPKDARFNYGFNYFNLNKLGPNGEIESRNVEHAYDGIVEMPEAPKQIYISERENAPKGNLVASSIKSEILNEERKITVHLPADYDSNRAHNLLIVFDGEAYGGRLNRRSRIPTPTIMDNLLADSTISPTVTVLVWSMGKRSKDLVSEKFGDFIANELIPWARSEYNIHSESDKIILAGSSRGGFASSYIAFRHSESIGNVLSQSGSYWIKGTKNENHWIYPEDNGLLIEAYKKSELLPIKFYMDVGLYDAGASMLGMNRQFRDILELKGYKVDYREFKGGHNYVNWRGTFSDGLISLIGIQSE
;
A
#
# COMPACT_ATOMS: atom_id res chain seq x y z
N MET A 1 -29.14 65.39 -34.43
CA MET A 1 -29.60 63.99 -34.32
C MET A 1 -29.10 63.24 -35.53
N TYR A 2 -28.12 62.37 -35.32
CA TYR A 2 -27.17 61.95 -36.36
C TYR A 2 -27.81 61.08 -37.44
N LYS A 3 -27.44 61.43 -38.67
CA LYS A 3 -27.95 60.99 -39.95
C LYS A 3 -26.70 60.65 -40.78
N ILE A 4 -26.86 59.73 -41.74
CA ILE A 4 -26.27 59.72 -43.10
C ILE A 4 -25.65 58.38 -43.51
N TYR A 5 -26.17 57.92 -44.66
CA TYR A 5 -25.77 56.82 -45.52
C TYR A 5 -24.66 57.24 -46.51
N LYS A 6 -23.86 56.24 -46.96
CA LYS A 6 -23.23 55.99 -48.29
C LYS A 6 -22.70 57.18 -49.13
N THR A 7 -21.52 57.02 -49.73
CA THR A 7 -21.29 56.65 -51.16
C THR A 7 -19.80 56.75 -51.55
N LEU A 8 -19.36 55.85 -52.44
CA LEU A 8 -18.09 55.73 -53.20
C LEU A 8 -17.51 57.06 -53.75
N ILE A 9 -16.19 57.11 -53.96
CA ILE A 9 -15.49 57.68 -55.14
C ILE A 9 -14.06 57.08 -55.27
N LEU A 10 -13.63 56.91 -56.53
CA LEU A 10 -12.41 56.27 -57.05
C LEU A 10 -11.08 57.04 -56.83
N LEU A 11 -9.99 56.25 -56.93
CA LEU A 11 -8.54 56.48 -57.06
C LEU A 11 -8.04 57.67 -57.95
N PRO A 12 -6.78 58.15 -57.76
CA PRO A 12 -5.59 57.59 -58.45
C PRO A 12 -4.33 57.47 -57.53
N LEU A 13 -3.66 56.32 -57.50
CA LEU A 13 -2.51 55.88 -58.32
C LEU A 13 -1.29 56.82 -58.25
N SER A 14 -0.32 56.47 -57.40
CA SER A 14 1.06 56.96 -57.46
C SER A 14 2.03 55.77 -57.38
N LEU A 15 2.86 55.64 -58.43
CA LEU A 15 3.94 54.67 -58.56
C LEU A 15 5.00 54.91 -57.48
N LEU A 16 5.43 53.84 -56.79
CA LEU A 16 6.72 53.80 -56.10
C LEU A 16 7.50 52.57 -56.59
N LEU A 17 8.69 52.83 -57.14
CA LEU A 17 9.67 51.84 -57.57
C LEU A 17 10.15 51.01 -56.39
N ILE A 18 9.96 49.69 -56.45
CA ILE A 18 10.53 48.72 -55.52
C ILE A 18 11.83 48.20 -56.17
N PHE A 19 12.96 48.41 -55.50
CA PHE A 19 14.21 47.72 -55.79
C PHE A 19 14.03 46.22 -55.49
N CYS A 20 14.00 45.39 -56.52
CA CYS A 20 14.10 43.94 -56.37
C CYS A 20 15.50 43.57 -55.85
N HIS A 21 15.62 43.28 -54.56
CA HIS A 21 16.68 42.39 -54.09
C HIS A 21 16.24 40.96 -54.44
N ASN A 22 16.97 40.33 -55.35
CA ASN A 22 16.87 38.89 -55.58
C ASN A 22 17.42 38.17 -54.33
N ILE A 23 16.53 37.90 -53.37
CA ILE A 23 16.77 36.84 -52.40
C ILE A 23 16.57 35.54 -53.18
N SER A 24 17.67 34.88 -53.53
CA SER A 24 17.60 33.50 -53.97
C SER A 24 17.17 32.68 -52.75
N ALA A 25 15.87 32.41 -52.63
CA ALA A 25 15.36 31.42 -51.71
C ALA A 25 15.87 30.07 -52.24
N GLN A 26 16.92 29.55 -51.61
CA GLN A 26 17.39 28.19 -51.85
C GLN A 26 16.20 27.27 -51.51
N SER A 27 15.65 26.60 -52.51
CA SER A 27 14.55 25.67 -52.28
C SER A 27 15.06 24.54 -51.40
N VAL A 28 14.76 24.57 -50.11
CA VAL A 28 14.99 23.45 -49.19
C VAL A 28 14.20 22.28 -49.76
N THR A 29 14.90 21.36 -50.40
CA THR A 29 14.28 20.14 -50.94
C THR A 29 14.22 19.14 -49.81
N ASP A 30 13.00 18.73 -49.45
CA ASP A 30 12.78 17.74 -48.40
C ASP A 30 13.37 16.40 -48.85
N GLU A 31 14.49 16.00 -48.25
CA GLU A 31 15.11 14.70 -48.55
C GLU A 31 14.31 13.59 -47.88
N LYS A 32 13.92 12.58 -48.65
CA LYS A 32 13.29 11.40 -48.08
C LYS A 32 14.39 10.57 -47.43
N ILE A 33 14.22 10.24 -46.16
CA ILE A 33 15.11 9.31 -45.46
C ILE A 33 14.40 7.99 -45.20
N ILE A 34 15.12 6.88 -45.34
CA ILE A 34 14.63 5.53 -45.08
C ILE A 34 15.42 4.84 -43.97
N GLU A 35 14.84 3.78 -43.41
CA GLU A 35 15.51 2.96 -42.39
C GLU A 35 16.88 2.45 -42.86
N GLY A 36 17.87 2.54 -41.98
CA GLY A 36 19.25 2.11 -42.22
C GLY A 36 20.08 3.08 -43.08
N GLU A 37 19.48 4.16 -43.57
CA GLU A 37 20.20 5.18 -44.34
C GLU A 37 20.99 6.10 -43.40
N LYS A 38 22.23 6.39 -43.81
CA LYS A 38 23.16 7.25 -43.08
C LYS A 38 23.60 8.38 -44.00
N VAL A 39 23.30 9.62 -43.61
CA VAL A 39 23.58 10.83 -44.39
C VAL A 39 24.58 11.67 -43.60
N SER A 40 25.72 12.01 -44.21
CA SER A 40 26.70 12.92 -43.62
C SER A 40 26.78 14.19 -44.44
N LYS A 41 26.60 15.34 -43.79
CA LYS A 41 26.62 16.65 -44.44
C LYS A 41 27.34 17.69 -43.59
N LYS A 42 27.94 18.66 -44.27
CA LYS A 42 28.33 19.93 -43.65
C LYS A 42 27.10 20.82 -43.55
N ILE A 43 27.05 21.65 -42.52
CA ILE A 43 25.95 22.60 -42.31
C ILE A 43 26.52 23.90 -41.75
N SER A 44 26.08 25.03 -42.33
CA SER A 44 26.37 26.36 -41.83
C SER A 44 25.24 26.88 -40.93
N VAL A 45 25.51 27.95 -40.20
CA VAL A 45 24.57 28.52 -39.22
C VAL A 45 23.27 29.04 -39.83
N SER A 46 23.32 29.51 -41.08
CA SER A 46 22.14 30.01 -41.80
C SER A 46 21.39 28.92 -42.59
N GLU A 47 21.90 27.69 -42.61
CA GLU A 47 21.31 26.58 -43.36
C GLU A 47 20.40 25.72 -42.48
N GLU A 48 19.31 25.26 -43.09
CA GLU A 48 18.44 24.24 -42.53
C GLU A 48 18.41 23.05 -43.49
N HIS A 49 18.61 21.85 -42.96
CA HIS A 49 18.48 20.62 -43.72
C HIS A 49 17.19 19.91 -43.34
N SER A 50 16.34 19.68 -44.34
CA SER A 50 15.02 19.10 -44.13
C SER A 50 14.94 17.67 -44.63
N TYR A 51 14.38 16.81 -43.79
CA TYR A 51 14.13 15.40 -44.08
C TYR A 51 12.67 15.06 -43.87
N THR A 52 12.15 14.13 -44.69
CA THR A 52 10.78 13.63 -44.51
C THR A 52 10.73 12.12 -44.39
N VAL A 53 9.83 11.66 -43.51
CA VAL A 53 9.56 10.24 -43.29
C VAL A 53 8.04 10.02 -43.25
N PRO A 54 7.49 9.12 -44.08
CA PRO A 54 6.08 8.74 -44.00
C PRO A 54 5.87 7.82 -42.80
N LEU A 55 4.93 8.18 -41.93
CA LEU A 55 4.55 7.38 -40.76
C LEU A 55 3.03 7.28 -40.69
N ASP A 56 2.53 6.09 -40.37
CA ASP A 56 1.15 5.92 -39.94
C ASP A 56 1.02 6.19 -38.44
N ASN A 57 -0.19 6.54 -38.00
CA ASN A 57 -0.52 6.72 -36.59
C ASN A 57 -0.04 5.51 -35.75
N GLY A 58 0.74 5.80 -34.71
CA GLY A 58 1.34 4.85 -33.77
C GLY A 58 2.63 4.17 -34.22
N MET A 59 3.10 4.38 -35.46
CA MET A 59 4.47 4.05 -35.85
C MET A 59 5.48 4.93 -35.11
N ALA A 60 6.75 4.51 -35.09
CA ALA A 60 7.82 5.33 -34.51
C ALA A 60 9.10 5.31 -35.33
N ILE A 61 9.93 6.33 -35.13
CA ILE A 61 11.30 6.36 -35.63
C ILE A 61 12.28 6.37 -34.45
N ILE A 62 13.32 5.55 -34.59
CA ILE A 62 14.49 5.51 -33.71
C ILE A 62 15.70 5.83 -34.57
N GLY A 63 16.52 6.78 -34.12
CA GLY A 63 17.71 7.18 -34.84
C GLY A 63 18.52 8.19 -34.05
N GLU A 64 19.44 8.85 -34.74
CA GLU A 64 20.32 9.83 -34.14
C GLU A 64 20.87 10.84 -35.15
N VAL A 65 21.19 12.04 -34.67
CA VAL A 65 22.08 12.98 -35.36
C VAL A 65 23.35 13.13 -34.54
N VAL A 66 24.48 12.75 -35.10
CA VAL A 66 25.79 12.95 -34.49
C VAL A 66 26.37 14.24 -35.01
N GLN A 67 26.55 15.24 -34.15
CA GLN A 67 27.07 16.56 -34.49
C GLN A 67 28.57 16.67 -34.18
N ILE A 68 29.28 17.40 -35.04
CA ILE A 68 30.72 17.62 -34.94
C ILE A 68 31.01 19.10 -35.23
N ASP A 69 31.66 19.75 -34.26
CA ASP A 69 32.08 21.16 -34.27
C ASP A 69 30.94 22.21 -34.37
N ILE A 70 29.68 21.78 -34.32
CA ILE A 70 28.49 22.64 -34.34
C ILE A 70 27.41 22.09 -33.41
N ASP A 71 26.67 22.99 -32.77
CA ASP A 71 25.56 22.66 -31.86
C ASP A 71 24.24 22.69 -32.63
N LEU A 72 23.59 21.55 -32.80
CA LEU A 72 22.41 21.39 -33.66
C LEU A 72 21.17 21.01 -32.86
N VAL A 73 20.03 21.44 -33.37
CA VAL A 73 18.73 20.94 -32.94
C VAL A 73 17.97 20.29 -34.07
N ILE A 74 17.05 19.41 -33.70
CA ILE A 74 16.15 18.74 -34.64
C ILE A 74 14.72 19.18 -34.34
N ASP A 75 14.17 20.03 -35.20
CA ASP A 75 12.78 20.44 -35.16
C ASP A 75 11.90 19.41 -35.90
N VAL A 76 10.95 18.82 -35.18
CA VAL A 76 10.08 17.77 -35.70
C VAL A 76 8.69 18.32 -35.92
N TYR A 77 8.21 18.30 -37.15
CA TYR A 77 6.88 18.76 -37.52
C TYR A 77 5.98 17.58 -37.89
N ASN A 78 4.71 17.67 -37.49
CA ASN A 78 3.68 16.73 -37.91
C ASN A 78 3.24 16.99 -39.37
N PRO A 79 2.41 16.10 -39.95
CA PRO A 79 1.91 16.25 -41.32
C PRO A 79 1.12 17.54 -41.59
N ASN A 80 0.60 18.19 -40.54
CA ASN A 80 -0.12 19.47 -40.64
C ASN A 80 0.81 20.69 -40.55
N GLY A 81 2.14 20.48 -40.47
CA GLY A 81 3.13 21.55 -40.36
C GLY A 81 3.27 22.14 -38.96
N LYS A 82 2.67 21.54 -37.94
CA LYS A 82 2.82 21.96 -36.54
C LYS A 82 4.09 21.34 -35.95
N LEU A 83 4.93 22.17 -35.32
CA LEU A 83 6.07 21.72 -34.53
C LEU A 83 5.58 20.86 -33.36
N LEU A 84 6.04 19.61 -33.30
CA LEU A 84 5.74 18.64 -32.24
C LEU A 84 6.76 18.72 -31.11
N LYS A 85 8.04 18.72 -31.46
CA LYS A 85 9.15 18.65 -30.52
C LYS A 85 10.41 19.20 -31.17
N GLN A 86 11.26 19.83 -30.36
CA GLN A 86 12.65 20.12 -30.67
C GLN A 86 13.52 19.15 -29.87
N ILE A 87 14.47 18.49 -30.53
CA ILE A 87 15.42 17.58 -29.89
C ILE A 87 16.75 18.32 -29.80
N ASP A 88 17.25 18.41 -28.57
CA ASP A 88 18.47 19.10 -28.17
C ASP A 88 18.98 18.45 -26.88
N SER A 89 20.25 18.03 -26.87
CA SER A 89 20.90 17.33 -25.76
C SER A 89 22.00 18.22 -25.19
N PRO A 90 22.37 18.08 -23.91
CA PRO A 90 23.38 18.95 -23.28
C PRO A 90 24.82 18.52 -23.63
N ASN A 91 25.07 18.21 -24.90
CA ASN A 91 26.35 17.77 -25.45
C ASN A 91 27.14 18.94 -26.09
N GLY A 92 26.48 20.09 -26.36
CA GLY A 92 27.09 21.23 -27.04
C GLY A 92 27.63 20.82 -28.41
N LYS A 93 28.69 21.46 -28.91
CA LYS A 93 29.14 21.29 -30.31
C LYS A 93 29.52 19.87 -30.78
N ASN A 94 29.63 18.89 -29.89
CA ASN A 94 30.03 17.53 -30.24
C ASN A 94 29.23 16.52 -29.43
N GLY A 95 28.52 15.62 -30.11
CA GLY A 95 27.77 14.57 -29.45
C GLY A 95 26.61 14.05 -30.29
N THR A 96 25.75 13.28 -29.63
CA THR A 96 24.60 12.65 -30.27
C THR A 96 23.30 13.29 -29.81
N GLU A 97 22.44 13.62 -30.77
CA GLU A 97 21.03 13.96 -30.59
C GLU A 97 20.15 12.73 -30.88
N PRO A 98 19.67 12.02 -29.86
CA PRO A 98 18.89 10.81 -30.05
C PRO A 98 17.45 11.14 -30.49
N ILE A 99 17.00 10.45 -31.53
CA ILE A 99 15.65 10.54 -32.08
C ILE A 99 14.83 9.36 -31.56
N ASP A 100 13.76 9.65 -30.83
CA ASP A 100 12.70 8.71 -30.45
C ASP A 100 11.35 9.43 -30.58
N ILE A 101 10.62 9.14 -31.66
CA ILE A 101 9.38 9.84 -32.02
C ILE A 101 8.31 8.82 -32.35
N THR A 102 7.17 8.91 -31.65
CA THR A 102 5.95 8.18 -32.00
C THR A 102 5.00 9.11 -32.76
N ALA A 103 4.49 8.66 -33.90
CA ALA A 103 3.56 9.41 -34.74
C ALA A 103 2.15 9.39 -34.11
N ASN A 104 1.59 10.57 -33.82
CA ASN A 104 0.21 10.71 -33.34
C ASN A 104 -0.80 10.97 -34.47
N ASP A 105 -0.31 11.16 -35.70
CA ASP A 105 -1.07 11.41 -36.92
C ASP A 105 -0.48 10.54 -38.04
N SER A 106 -1.28 10.12 -39.03
CA SER A 106 -0.75 9.52 -40.26
C SER A 106 -0.32 10.61 -41.24
N GLY A 107 0.85 10.47 -41.87
CA GLY A 107 1.29 11.34 -42.95
C GLY A 107 2.81 11.50 -43.01
N LYS A 108 3.26 12.57 -43.67
CA LYS A 108 4.69 12.88 -43.80
C LYS A 108 5.13 13.76 -42.63
N PHE A 109 5.99 13.22 -41.79
CA PHE A 109 6.67 13.99 -40.74
C PHE A 109 7.91 14.64 -41.34
N LYS A 110 8.21 15.85 -40.87
CA LYS A 110 9.36 16.64 -41.33
C LYS A 110 10.33 16.82 -40.17
N LEU A 111 11.59 16.47 -40.36
CA LEU A 111 12.68 16.68 -39.41
C LEU A 111 13.61 17.75 -40.00
N VAL A 112 13.77 18.86 -39.30
CA VAL A 112 14.61 19.98 -39.73
C VAL A 112 15.80 20.07 -38.80
N ILE A 113 16.99 19.84 -39.35
CA ILE A 113 18.27 19.97 -38.65
C ILE A 113 18.80 21.38 -38.91
N ARG A 114 19.09 22.13 -37.85
CA ARG A 114 19.64 23.49 -37.93
C ARG A 114 20.51 23.81 -36.72
N SER A 115 21.31 24.86 -36.82
CA SER A 115 22.10 25.37 -35.70
C SER A 115 21.21 25.86 -34.55
N LEU A 116 21.62 25.56 -33.31
CA LEU A 116 21.06 26.16 -32.11
C LEU A 116 21.58 27.59 -31.91
N ASP A 117 22.86 27.83 -32.22
CA ASP A 117 23.54 29.10 -32.04
C ASP A 117 23.62 29.88 -33.37
N GLU A 118 23.05 31.09 -33.37
CA GLU A 118 23.02 32.01 -34.51
C GLU A 118 24.41 32.60 -34.87
N ASN A 119 25.43 32.37 -34.04
CA ASN A 119 26.81 32.84 -34.26
C ASN A 119 27.84 31.71 -34.28
N ALA A 120 27.41 30.45 -34.44
CA ALA A 120 28.31 29.31 -34.55
C ALA A 120 29.21 29.40 -35.81
N ILE A 121 30.21 28.52 -35.85
CA ILE A 121 30.99 28.26 -37.05
C ILE A 121 30.41 27.04 -37.77
N ASP A 122 30.68 26.92 -39.07
CA ASP A 122 30.27 25.76 -39.85
C ASP A 122 30.80 24.46 -39.22
N GLY A 123 29.95 23.43 -39.22
CA GLY A 123 30.31 22.12 -38.75
C GLY A 123 29.77 21.03 -39.68
N GLN A 124 29.65 19.84 -39.13
CA GLN A 124 29.11 18.70 -39.86
C GLN A 124 28.27 17.83 -38.93
N TYR A 125 27.37 17.07 -39.53
CA TYR A 125 26.64 16.04 -38.81
C TYR A 125 26.52 14.77 -39.64
N THR A 126 26.23 13.70 -38.92
CA THR A 126 25.76 12.46 -39.50
C THR A 126 24.38 12.13 -38.96
N PHE A 127 23.38 12.08 -39.84
CA PHE A 127 22.01 11.71 -39.52
C PHE A 127 21.76 10.26 -39.95
N GLN A 128 21.18 9.48 -39.06
CA GLN A 128 20.82 8.08 -39.30
C GLN A 128 19.45 7.77 -38.70
N ILE A 129 18.60 7.06 -39.45
CA ILE A 129 17.42 6.39 -38.90
C ILE A 129 17.77 4.91 -38.72
N ASP A 130 17.89 4.49 -37.47
CA ASP A 130 18.21 3.10 -37.13
C ASP A 130 17.05 2.17 -37.41
N LYS A 131 15.83 2.58 -37.04
CA LYS A 131 14.61 1.79 -37.21
C LYS A 131 13.38 2.66 -37.44
N ILE A 132 12.51 2.21 -38.34
CA ILE A 132 11.13 2.66 -38.45
C ILE A 132 10.24 1.54 -37.92
N LEU A 133 9.73 1.71 -36.71
CA LEU A 133 8.91 0.71 -36.05
C LEU A 133 7.48 0.73 -36.59
N SER A 134 6.97 -0.45 -36.94
CA SER A 134 5.54 -0.64 -37.22
C SER A 134 4.69 -0.28 -35.98
N LEU A 135 3.39 -0.05 -36.18
CA LEU A 135 2.45 0.14 -35.06
C LEU A 135 2.57 -1.03 -34.06
N SER A 136 2.63 -2.27 -34.54
CA SER A 136 2.74 -3.46 -33.70
C SER A 136 4.03 -3.47 -32.88
N ASP A 137 5.18 -3.26 -33.52
CA ASP A 137 6.48 -3.27 -32.85
C ASP A 137 6.64 -2.11 -31.87
N ASN A 138 6.15 -0.93 -32.24
CA ASN A 138 6.18 0.23 -31.36
C ASN A 138 5.24 0.05 -30.16
N THR A 139 4.06 -0.55 -30.37
CA THR A 139 3.14 -0.89 -29.28
C THR A 139 3.82 -1.83 -28.29
N LYS A 140 4.46 -2.91 -28.76
CA LYS A 140 5.21 -3.82 -27.89
C LYS A 140 6.34 -3.11 -27.13
N ARG A 141 7.11 -2.26 -27.82
CA ARG A 141 8.20 -1.47 -27.23
C ARG A 141 7.72 -0.56 -26.10
N ILE A 142 6.64 0.18 -26.33
CA ILE A 142 6.06 1.11 -25.34
C ILE A 142 5.46 0.31 -24.19
N THR A 143 4.63 -0.69 -24.47
CA THR A 143 3.98 -1.50 -23.44
C THR A 143 5.00 -2.22 -22.54
N ARG A 144 6.16 -2.63 -23.08
CA ARG A 144 7.24 -3.22 -22.29
C ARG A 144 7.86 -2.25 -21.28
N LYS A 145 7.87 -0.94 -21.58
CA LYS A 145 8.35 0.11 -20.67
C LYS A 145 7.30 0.47 -19.61
N GLU A 146 6.02 0.46 -19.99
CA GLU A 146 4.92 0.88 -19.12
C GLU A 146 4.45 -0.22 -18.15
N LEU A 147 4.49 -1.49 -18.55
CA LEU A 147 4.06 -2.58 -17.69
C LEU A 147 5.16 -2.95 -16.68
N PRO A 148 4.83 -2.99 -15.37
CA PRO A 148 5.84 -3.10 -14.32
C PRO A 148 6.48 -4.49 -14.21
N THR A 149 5.86 -5.53 -14.79
CA THR A 149 6.36 -6.90 -14.69
C THR A 149 6.33 -7.63 -16.03
N LYS A 150 7.24 -8.61 -16.17
CA LYS A 150 7.28 -9.48 -17.36
C LYS A 150 5.97 -10.25 -17.51
N THR A 151 5.41 -10.72 -16.39
CA THR A 151 4.14 -11.47 -16.38
C THR A 151 2.99 -10.66 -16.96
N LEU A 152 2.85 -9.39 -16.58
CA LEU A 152 1.81 -8.51 -17.14
C LEU A 152 2.03 -8.25 -18.63
N TYR A 153 3.28 -8.06 -19.06
CA TYR A 153 3.59 -7.90 -20.48
C TYR A 153 3.25 -9.15 -21.29
N ASP A 154 3.66 -10.32 -20.82
CA ASP A 154 3.40 -11.59 -21.53
C ASP A 154 1.88 -11.89 -21.58
N LEU A 155 1.14 -11.54 -20.52
CA LEU A 155 -0.32 -11.66 -20.47
C LEU A 155 -1.00 -10.72 -21.47
N TRP A 156 -0.57 -9.46 -21.51
CA TRP A 156 -1.07 -8.50 -22.50
C TRP A 156 -0.75 -8.95 -23.93
N GLU A 157 0.49 -9.36 -24.21
CA GLU A 157 0.91 -9.79 -25.53
C GLU A 157 0.10 -11.02 -25.99
N SER A 158 -0.14 -11.97 -25.09
CA SER A 158 -0.96 -13.16 -25.38
C SER A 158 -2.42 -12.78 -25.66
N SER A 159 -2.97 -11.79 -24.94
CA SER A 159 -4.35 -11.30 -25.15
C SER A 159 -4.58 -10.64 -26.51
N LEU A 160 -3.52 -10.26 -27.23
CA LEU A 160 -3.63 -9.73 -28.59
C LEU A 160 -4.07 -10.78 -29.61
N THR A 161 -3.84 -12.07 -29.32
CA THR A 161 -4.11 -13.18 -30.24
C THR A 161 -5.00 -14.28 -29.67
N ASP A 162 -5.15 -14.34 -28.34
CA ASP A 162 -6.00 -15.32 -27.65
C ASP A 162 -7.03 -14.60 -26.77
N GLU A 163 -8.30 -14.71 -27.16
CA GLU A 163 -9.44 -14.13 -26.44
C GLU A 163 -9.62 -14.73 -25.03
N ASN A 164 -9.10 -15.94 -24.78
CA ASN A 164 -9.19 -16.64 -23.49
C ASN A 164 -7.93 -16.44 -22.61
N ALA A 165 -6.96 -15.64 -23.03
CA ALA A 165 -5.69 -15.48 -22.31
C ALA A 165 -5.90 -15.03 -20.85
N ILE A 166 -6.82 -14.08 -20.63
CA ILE A 166 -7.15 -13.56 -19.30
C ILE A 166 -7.80 -14.64 -18.44
N ASP A 167 -8.78 -15.37 -18.97
CA ASP A 167 -9.49 -16.40 -18.20
C ASP A 167 -8.58 -17.58 -17.86
N THR A 168 -7.70 -17.95 -18.80
CA THR A 168 -6.67 -18.98 -18.59
C THR A 168 -5.65 -18.54 -17.53
N PHE A 169 -5.22 -17.28 -17.55
CA PHE A 169 -4.34 -16.74 -16.51
C PHE A 169 -5.00 -16.83 -15.14
N LEU A 170 -6.22 -16.29 -15.00
CA LEU A 170 -6.95 -16.26 -13.73
C LEU A 170 -7.24 -17.66 -13.18
N ALA A 171 -7.59 -18.63 -14.04
CA ALA A 171 -7.84 -20.01 -13.62
C ALA A 171 -6.60 -20.70 -13.00
N ASN A 172 -5.40 -20.19 -13.32
CA ASN A 172 -4.13 -20.71 -12.80
C ASN A 172 -3.61 -19.94 -11.57
N GLN A 173 -4.36 -18.94 -11.07
CA GLN A 173 -3.96 -18.19 -9.88
C GLN A 173 -4.80 -18.61 -8.66
N PRO A 174 -4.17 -19.12 -7.59
CA PRO A 174 -4.89 -19.47 -6.37
C PRO A 174 -5.38 -18.24 -5.59
N GLU A 175 -4.72 -17.10 -5.82
CA GLU A 175 -4.95 -15.84 -5.11
C GLU A 175 -5.06 -14.69 -6.12
N SER A 176 -5.65 -13.57 -5.70
CA SER A 176 -5.77 -12.37 -6.56
C SER A 176 -4.52 -11.48 -6.52
N HIS A 177 -3.35 -12.08 -6.30
CA HIS A 177 -2.06 -11.42 -6.37
C HIS A 177 -0.96 -12.40 -6.82
N ILE A 178 0.13 -11.84 -7.33
CA ILE A 178 1.38 -12.56 -7.63
C ILE A 178 2.55 -11.80 -7.01
N ILE A 179 3.58 -12.53 -6.60
CA ILE A 179 4.82 -12.00 -6.02
C ILE A 179 5.96 -12.30 -6.98
N GLU A 180 6.65 -11.25 -7.45
CA GLU A 180 7.73 -11.34 -8.43
C GLU A 180 9.01 -10.67 -7.89
N PRO A 181 10.20 -11.22 -8.16
CA PRO A 181 11.44 -10.59 -7.74
C PRO A 181 11.70 -9.28 -8.51
N ILE A 182 12.41 -8.35 -7.88
CA ILE A 182 12.95 -7.15 -8.54
C ILE A 182 14.42 -7.42 -8.86
N GLU A 183 14.81 -7.25 -10.12
CA GLU A 183 16.21 -7.42 -10.54
C GLU A 183 17.13 -6.47 -9.75
N GLY A 184 18.15 -7.02 -9.10
CA GLY A 184 19.10 -6.26 -8.26
C GLY A 184 18.59 -5.86 -6.87
N SER A 185 17.42 -6.33 -6.43
CA SER A 185 16.85 -6.02 -5.10
C SER A 185 16.92 -7.22 -4.15
N ASP A 186 17.67 -7.06 -3.07
CA ASP A 186 17.74 -8.06 -2.00
C ASP A 186 16.71 -7.85 -0.90
N THR A 187 16.12 -6.66 -0.79
CA THR A 187 15.22 -6.28 0.33
C THR A 187 13.74 -6.33 -0.03
N ASP A 188 13.41 -6.12 -1.30
CA ASP A 188 12.03 -5.95 -1.76
C ASP A 188 11.71 -6.80 -2.98
N MET A 189 10.41 -7.01 -3.19
CA MET A 189 9.81 -7.67 -4.34
C MET A 189 8.62 -6.86 -4.84
N LEU A 190 8.09 -7.21 -6.02
CA LEU A 190 6.85 -6.66 -6.53
C LEU A 190 5.69 -7.56 -6.16
N VAL A 191 4.60 -6.95 -5.72
CA VAL A 191 3.31 -7.61 -5.60
C VAL A 191 2.37 -6.98 -6.60
N THR A 192 1.89 -7.78 -7.55
CA THR A 192 0.86 -7.36 -8.51
C THR A 192 -0.47 -7.93 -8.08
N TYR A 193 -1.40 -7.05 -7.71
CA TYR A 193 -2.78 -7.37 -7.38
C TYR A 193 -3.63 -7.26 -8.63
N PHE A 194 -4.62 -8.13 -8.80
CA PHE A 194 -5.46 -8.10 -10.00
C PHE A 194 -6.87 -8.63 -9.77
N CYS A 195 -7.79 -8.16 -10.60
CA CYS A 195 -9.18 -8.62 -10.62
C CYS A 195 -9.84 -8.38 -11.98
N VAL A 196 -11.02 -8.97 -12.17
CA VAL A 196 -11.96 -8.61 -13.25
C VAL A 196 -13.22 -8.08 -12.56
N PRO A 197 -13.42 -6.75 -12.53
CA PRO A 197 -14.56 -6.18 -11.83
C PRO A 197 -15.86 -6.31 -12.66
N ASN A 198 -16.97 -5.86 -12.07
CA ASN A 198 -18.27 -5.85 -12.73
C ASN A 198 -18.30 -4.83 -13.89
N GLU A 199 -19.19 -5.01 -14.87
CA GLU A 199 -19.29 -4.11 -16.04
C GLU A 199 -19.59 -2.65 -15.67
N ASN A 200 -20.27 -2.44 -14.54
CA ASN A 200 -20.63 -1.12 -14.01
C ASN A 200 -19.56 -0.50 -13.09
N THR A 201 -18.39 -1.13 -12.94
CA THR A 201 -17.31 -0.61 -12.09
C THR A 201 -16.55 0.52 -12.81
N GLU A 202 -16.59 1.74 -12.25
CA GLU A 202 -15.82 2.89 -12.77
C GLU A 202 -14.32 2.74 -12.46
N TYR A 203 -13.99 2.27 -11.26
CA TYR A 203 -12.63 1.99 -10.84
C TYR A 203 -12.57 1.06 -9.63
N VAL A 204 -11.40 0.44 -9.44
CA VAL A 204 -11.09 -0.42 -8.31
C VAL A 204 -10.00 0.22 -7.46
N MET A 205 -10.17 0.17 -6.15
CA MET A 205 -9.16 0.58 -5.18
C MET A 205 -8.67 -0.64 -4.39
N LEU A 206 -7.35 -0.78 -4.29
CA LEU A 206 -6.68 -1.60 -3.29
C LEU A 206 -6.84 -0.91 -1.93
N SER A 207 -7.22 -1.67 -0.91
CA SER A 207 -7.15 -1.26 0.49
C SER A 207 -6.25 -2.19 1.28
N GLY A 208 -5.56 -1.66 2.29
CA GLY A 208 -4.58 -2.42 3.07
C GLY A 208 -3.19 -2.45 2.41
N GLY A 209 -2.30 -3.24 2.99
CA GLY A 209 -0.88 -3.22 2.62
C GLY A 209 -0.16 -1.90 2.93
N PRO A 210 1.06 -1.71 2.39
CA PRO A 210 1.92 -0.58 2.73
C PRO A 210 1.33 0.81 2.39
N ASP A 211 0.40 0.90 1.45
CA ASP A 211 -0.17 2.16 0.99
C ASP A 211 -1.51 2.43 1.68
N PHE A 212 -1.46 3.18 2.79
CA PHE A 212 -2.62 3.46 3.63
C PHE A 212 -3.81 4.11 2.90
N LEU A 213 -3.55 5.03 1.96
CA LEU A 213 -4.61 5.70 1.18
C LEU A 213 -5.21 4.81 0.08
N GLY A 214 -4.66 3.61 -0.10
CA GLY A 214 -5.02 2.69 -1.15
C GLY A 214 -4.40 3.05 -2.49
N LEU A 215 -4.38 2.07 -3.38
CA LEU A 215 -3.86 2.20 -4.75
C LEU A 215 -4.98 1.99 -5.75
N ARG A 216 -5.08 2.86 -6.75
CA ARG A 216 -6.06 2.70 -7.83
C ARG A 216 -5.55 1.69 -8.85
N PHE A 217 -6.40 0.73 -9.20
CA PHE A 217 -6.10 -0.21 -10.27
C PHE A 217 -6.16 0.49 -11.62
N GLN A 218 -5.26 0.08 -12.50
CA GLN A 218 -5.29 0.41 -13.92
C GLN A 218 -5.79 -0.78 -14.72
N ARG A 219 -6.39 -0.50 -15.88
CA ARG A 219 -6.85 -1.53 -16.80
C ARG A 219 -5.71 -1.95 -17.73
N LEU A 220 -5.48 -3.24 -17.84
CA LEU A 220 -4.58 -3.78 -18.86
C LEU A 220 -5.21 -3.51 -20.24
N VAL A 221 -4.47 -2.79 -21.09
CA VAL A 221 -4.97 -2.19 -22.34
C VAL A 221 -5.75 -3.21 -23.18
N ASN A 222 -6.96 -2.83 -23.60
CA ASN A 222 -7.88 -3.65 -24.41
C ASN A 222 -8.32 -4.97 -23.77
N THR A 223 -8.26 -5.11 -22.45
CA THR A 223 -8.73 -6.32 -21.75
C THR A 223 -9.69 -6.00 -20.62
N LYS A 224 -10.37 -7.01 -20.08
CA LYS A 224 -11.20 -6.90 -18.85
C LYS A 224 -10.39 -6.92 -17.54
N PHE A 225 -9.07 -7.08 -17.63
CA PHE A 225 -8.20 -7.29 -16.49
C PHE A 225 -7.76 -5.95 -15.88
N PHE A 226 -7.93 -5.81 -14.57
CA PHE A 226 -7.48 -4.66 -13.79
C PHE A 226 -6.33 -5.11 -12.89
N PHE A 227 -5.32 -4.27 -12.73
CA PHE A 227 -4.20 -4.55 -11.85
C PHE A 227 -3.61 -3.31 -11.19
N VAL A 228 -2.85 -3.52 -10.12
CA VAL A 228 -1.91 -2.55 -9.58
C VAL A 228 -0.70 -3.27 -9.02
N THR A 229 0.48 -2.68 -9.16
CA THR A 229 1.73 -3.27 -8.69
C THR A 229 2.37 -2.37 -7.65
N GLN A 230 2.85 -2.97 -6.57
CA GLN A 230 3.47 -2.28 -5.45
C GLN A 230 4.80 -2.95 -5.10
N ARG A 231 5.80 -2.15 -4.69
CA ARG A 231 7.05 -2.66 -4.10
C ARG A 231 6.83 -2.96 -2.62
N VAL A 232 7.19 -4.17 -2.19
CA VAL A 232 6.92 -4.68 -0.84
C VAL A 232 8.18 -5.36 -0.25
N PRO A 233 8.53 -5.12 1.02
CA PRO A 233 9.66 -5.80 1.68
C PRO A 233 9.48 -7.33 1.75
N LYS A 234 10.56 -8.10 1.60
CA LYS A 234 10.54 -9.58 1.56
C LYS A 234 10.05 -10.25 2.86
N ASP A 235 10.08 -9.54 3.97
CA ASP A 235 9.67 -9.98 5.30
C ASP A 235 8.32 -9.41 5.75
N ALA A 236 7.54 -8.82 4.83
CA ALA A 236 6.22 -8.29 5.13
C ALA A 236 5.13 -9.38 5.19
N ARG A 237 4.11 -9.16 6.04
CA ARG A 237 2.87 -9.94 6.07
C ARG A 237 1.69 -9.01 6.34
N PHE A 238 0.68 -9.00 5.48
CA PHE A 238 -0.46 -8.12 5.65
C PHE A 238 -1.70 -8.61 4.91
N ASN A 239 -2.86 -8.15 5.36
CA ASN A 239 -4.09 -8.28 4.60
C ASN A 239 -4.23 -7.13 3.60
N TYR A 240 -4.95 -7.40 2.53
CA TYR A 240 -5.40 -6.42 1.57
C TYR A 240 -6.83 -6.75 1.13
N GLY A 241 -7.48 -5.82 0.43
CA GLY A 241 -8.79 -6.06 -0.14
C GLY A 241 -9.09 -5.15 -1.31
N PHE A 242 -10.13 -5.48 -2.08
CA PHE A 242 -10.55 -4.73 -3.25
C PHE A 242 -11.89 -4.07 -3.01
N ASN A 243 -12.00 -2.80 -3.38
CA ASN A 243 -13.25 -2.06 -3.33
C ASN A 243 -13.60 -1.58 -4.74
N TYR A 244 -14.76 -2.00 -5.22
CA TYR A 244 -15.30 -1.64 -6.53
C TYR A 244 -16.18 -0.41 -6.37
N PHE A 245 -15.82 0.67 -7.06
CA PHE A 245 -16.61 1.88 -7.12
C PHE A 245 -17.51 1.80 -8.35
N ASN A 246 -18.76 1.43 -8.11
CA ASN A 246 -19.72 1.11 -9.16
C ASN A 246 -20.59 2.33 -9.48
N LEU A 247 -20.90 2.51 -10.77
CA LEU A 247 -21.86 3.49 -11.28
C LEU A 247 -22.99 2.76 -12.00
N ASN A 248 -24.16 2.78 -11.39
CA ASN A 248 -25.37 2.25 -11.98
C ASN A 248 -26.11 3.36 -12.71
N LYS A 249 -26.42 3.13 -14.00
CA LYS A 249 -27.30 3.99 -14.79
C LYS A 249 -28.68 3.34 -14.84
N LEU A 250 -29.64 3.94 -14.14
CA LEU A 250 -31.00 3.42 -13.97
C LEU A 250 -31.99 4.20 -14.86
N GLY A 251 -33.08 3.52 -15.22
CA GLY A 251 -34.07 4.03 -16.19
C GLY A 251 -33.77 3.56 -17.61
N PRO A 252 -34.75 3.62 -18.53
CA PRO A 252 -34.62 3.09 -19.89
C PRO A 252 -33.52 3.77 -20.71
N ASN A 253 -33.16 5.01 -20.36
CA ASN A 253 -32.08 5.75 -21.04
C ASN A 253 -30.92 6.11 -20.08
N GLY A 254 -30.90 5.56 -18.87
CA GLY A 254 -29.87 5.85 -17.87
C GLY A 254 -29.98 7.24 -17.25
N GLU A 255 -31.20 7.73 -17.01
CA GLU A 255 -31.49 9.07 -16.50
C GLU A 255 -31.00 9.28 -15.06
N ILE A 256 -30.83 8.20 -14.30
CA ILE A 256 -30.42 8.25 -12.89
C ILE A 256 -29.06 7.58 -12.73
N GLU A 257 -28.08 8.35 -12.26
CA GLU A 257 -26.81 7.83 -11.81
C GLU A 257 -26.87 7.50 -10.31
N SER A 258 -26.50 6.28 -9.94
CA SER A 258 -26.38 5.84 -8.56
C SER A 258 -25.00 5.21 -8.33
N ARG A 259 -24.26 5.74 -7.35
CA ARG A 259 -22.91 5.27 -7.00
C ARG A 259 -22.93 4.50 -5.69
N ASN A 260 -22.23 3.38 -5.64
CA ASN A 260 -21.99 2.61 -4.43
C ASN A 260 -20.58 2.03 -4.42
N VAL A 261 -20.11 1.70 -3.21
CA VAL A 261 -18.85 0.99 -3.00
C VAL A 261 -19.18 -0.43 -2.58
N GLU A 262 -18.64 -1.41 -3.30
CA GLU A 262 -18.73 -2.82 -3.00
C GLU A 262 -17.35 -3.32 -2.55
N HIS A 263 -17.28 -3.89 -1.36
CA HIS A 263 -16.09 -4.63 -0.95
C HIS A 263 -16.14 -6.02 -1.60
N ALA A 264 -15.22 -6.28 -2.53
CA ALA A 264 -15.29 -7.42 -3.43
C ALA A 264 -14.39 -8.59 -3.04
N TYR A 265 -13.31 -8.33 -2.31
CA TYR A 265 -12.31 -9.35 -2.00
C TYR A 265 -11.47 -8.95 -0.79
N ASP A 266 -11.09 -9.96 0.00
CA ASP A 266 -10.05 -9.89 1.03
C ASP A 266 -8.99 -10.96 0.72
N GLY A 267 -7.71 -10.57 0.82
CA GLY A 267 -6.58 -11.47 0.66
C GLY A 267 -5.50 -11.21 1.70
N ILE A 268 -4.50 -12.08 1.74
CA ILE A 268 -3.31 -11.97 2.58
C ILE A 268 -2.10 -12.08 1.66
N VAL A 269 -1.17 -11.14 1.79
CA VAL A 269 0.18 -11.28 1.26
C VAL A 269 1.07 -11.78 2.38
N GLU A 270 1.71 -12.92 2.16
CA GLU A 270 2.81 -13.42 2.99
C GLU A 270 4.07 -13.49 2.14
N MET A 271 5.01 -12.60 2.41
CA MET A 271 6.24 -12.52 1.63
C MET A 271 7.19 -13.67 2.01
N PRO A 272 8.10 -14.09 1.11
CA PRO A 272 8.90 -15.31 1.31
C PRO A 272 9.75 -15.35 2.59
N GLU A 273 10.14 -14.19 3.12
CA GLU A 273 10.95 -14.06 4.34
C GLU A 273 10.13 -13.55 5.54
N ALA A 274 8.78 -13.56 5.44
CA ALA A 274 7.92 -13.12 6.53
C ALA A 274 8.20 -13.94 7.81
N PRO A 275 8.30 -13.30 8.99
CA PRO A 275 8.59 -14.00 10.24
C PRO A 275 7.63 -15.17 10.48
N LYS A 276 8.20 -16.35 10.76
CA LYS A 276 7.42 -17.57 10.99
C LYS A 276 6.59 -17.47 12.27
N GLN A 277 5.35 -17.93 12.20
CA GLN A 277 4.43 -17.94 13.34
C GLN A 277 4.31 -19.38 13.88
N ILE A 278 5.38 -19.88 14.52
CA ILE A 278 5.53 -21.32 14.82
C ILE A 278 4.58 -21.86 15.92
N TYR A 279 3.95 -20.97 16.68
CA TYR A 279 3.08 -21.33 17.81
C TYR A 279 1.58 -21.41 17.46
N ILE A 280 1.17 -21.02 16.25
CA ILE A 280 -0.27 -20.89 15.91
C ILE A 280 -0.92 -22.20 15.44
N SER A 281 -0.10 -23.19 15.07
CA SER A 281 -0.56 -24.46 14.52
C SER A 281 -0.59 -25.54 15.60
N GLU A 282 -1.63 -26.36 15.61
CA GLU A 282 -1.66 -27.55 16.47
C GLU A 282 -0.51 -28.49 16.10
N ARG A 283 0.20 -29.00 17.11
CA ARG A 283 1.25 -30.00 16.96
C ARG A 283 0.71 -31.36 17.38
N GLU A 284 0.98 -32.40 16.60
CA GLU A 284 0.42 -33.75 16.81
C GLU A 284 0.76 -34.32 18.20
N ASN A 285 1.95 -34.03 18.72
CA ASN A 285 2.46 -34.56 19.99
C ASN A 285 2.49 -33.54 21.14
N ALA A 286 1.96 -32.32 20.96
CA ALA A 286 1.92 -31.36 22.06
C ALA A 286 0.78 -31.68 23.03
N PRO A 287 1.02 -31.69 24.36
CA PRO A 287 -0.03 -31.78 25.36
C PRO A 287 -1.09 -30.69 25.12
N LYS A 288 -2.36 -31.09 25.06
CA LYS A 288 -3.49 -30.17 24.80
C LYS A 288 -4.15 -29.78 26.10
N GLY A 289 -4.33 -28.48 26.30
CA GLY A 289 -5.10 -27.94 27.42
C GLY A 289 -6.60 -28.21 27.28
N ASN A 290 -7.34 -27.89 28.33
CA ASN A 290 -8.78 -28.04 28.35
C ASN A 290 -9.49 -26.68 28.24
N LEU A 291 -10.50 -26.58 27.38
CA LEU A 291 -11.34 -25.40 27.25
C LEU A 291 -12.66 -25.60 28.00
N VAL A 292 -12.94 -24.71 28.95
CA VAL A 292 -14.15 -24.74 29.79
C VAL A 292 -14.97 -23.48 29.51
N ALA A 293 -16.16 -23.64 28.96
CA ALA A 293 -17.12 -22.54 28.86
C ALA A 293 -17.69 -22.22 30.25
N SER A 294 -17.71 -20.94 30.61
CA SER A 294 -18.23 -20.48 31.90
C SER A 294 -18.89 -19.10 31.76
N SER A 295 -19.43 -18.60 32.86
CA SER A 295 -19.99 -17.25 32.97
C SER A 295 -19.75 -16.68 34.37
N ILE A 296 -19.66 -15.36 34.44
CA ILE A 296 -19.59 -14.61 35.69
C ILE A 296 -20.83 -13.73 35.78
N LYS A 297 -21.62 -13.91 36.85
CA LYS A 297 -22.70 -12.96 37.18
C LYS A 297 -22.07 -11.71 37.78
N SER A 298 -22.03 -10.64 37.01
CA SER A 298 -21.42 -9.37 37.39
C SER A 298 -22.44 -8.43 38.02
N GLU A 299 -22.16 -7.97 39.24
CA GLU A 299 -22.95 -6.94 39.90
C GLU A 299 -22.60 -5.56 39.33
N ILE A 300 -21.31 -5.30 39.08
CA ILE A 300 -20.80 -4.05 38.51
C ILE A 300 -21.39 -3.76 37.11
N LEU A 301 -21.47 -4.78 36.26
CA LEU A 301 -22.02 -4.67 34.91
C LEU A 301 -23.53 -4.92 34.86
N ASN A 302 -24.10 -5.50 35.93
CA ASN A 302 -25.50 -5.94 36.01
C ASN A 302 -25.87 -6.88 34.84
N GLU A 303 -25.06 -7.90 34.63
CA GLU A 303 -25.25 -8.89 33.57
C GLU A 303 -24.55 -10.21 33.89
N GLU A 304 -24.79 -11.22 33.06
CA GLU A 304 -23.98 -12.43 33.04
C GLU A 304 -22.96 -12.33 31.90
N ARG A 305 -21.67 -12.18 32.26
CA ARG A 305 -20.56 -12.08 31.32
C ARG A 305 -20.05 -13.46 30.96
N LYS A 306 -20.12 -13.81 29.67
CA LYS A 306 -19.57 -15.07 29.15
C LYS A 306 -18.04 -15.02 29.12
N ILE A 307 -17.43 -16.15 29.49
CA ILE A 307 -15.99 -16.35 29.44
C ILE A 307 -15.68 -17.76 28.95
N THR A 308 -14.45 -17.97 28.51
CA THR A 308 -13.90 -19.31 28.26
C THR A 308 -12.57 -19.43 28.97
N VAL A 309 -12.42 -20.45 29.80
CA VAL A 309 -11.17 -20.74 30.50
C VAL A 309 -10.40 -21.78 29.71
N HIS A 310 -9.12 -21.51 29.45
CA HIS A 310 -8.16 -22.51 29.00
C HIS A 310 -7.29 -22.89 30.21
N LEU A 311 -7.32 -24.17 30.55
CA LEU A 311 -6.45 -24.79 31.54
C LEU A 311 -5.30 -25.48 30.81
N PRO A 312 -4.05 -25.31 31.27
CA PRO A 312 -2.92 -26.00 30.67
C PRO A 312 -3.07 -27.52 30.83
N ALA A 313 -2.45 -28.30 29.94
CA ALA A 313 -2.57 -29.76 29.93
C ALA A 313 -2.11 -30.41 31.25
N ASP A 314 -1.14 -29.79 31.91
CA ASP A 314 -0.54 -30.18 33.18
C ASP A 314 -1.09 -29.38 34.38
N TYR A 315 -2.30 -28.82 34.26
CA TYR A 315 -2.91 -28.04 35.35
C TYR A 315 -2.91 -28.82 36.68
N ASP A 316 -2.28 -28.23 37.69
CA ASP A 316 -2.18 -28.76 39.05
C ASP A 316 -2.76 -27.78 40.08
N SER A 317 -3.83 -28.16 40.77
CA SER A 317 -4.45 -27.32 41.79
C SER A 317 -3.55 -27.05 43.00
N ASN A 318 -2.44 -27.77 43.18
CA ASN A 318 -1.47 -27.53 44.25
C ASN A 318 -0.37 -26.52 43.86
N ARG A 319 -0.31 -26.12 42.59
CA ARG A 319 0.65 -25.15 42.08
C ARG A 319 -0.05 -23.83 41.73
N ALA A 320 0.53 -22.72 42.15
CA ALA A 320 0.07 -21.41 41.72
C ALA A 320 0.41 -21.16 40.23
N HIS A 321 -0.57 -20.68 39.47
CA HIS A 321 -0.45 -20.34 38.05
C HIS A 321 -0.55 -18.83 37.85
N ASN A 322 0.09 -18.33 36.79
CA ASN A 322 -0.21 -17.00 36.28
C ASN A 322 -1.65 -16.95 35.74
N LEU A 323 -2.20 -15.74 35.63
CA LEU A 323 -3.50 -15.52 35.01
C LEU A 323 -3.36 -14.59 33.80
N LEU A 324 -3.65 -15.12 32.62
CA LEU A 324 -3.78 -14.36 31.39
C LEU A 324 -5.24 -14.06 31.12
N ILE A 325 -5.62 -12.78 31.03
CA ILE A 325 -6.97 -12.36 30.65
C ILE A 325 -6.88 -11.73 29.27
N VAL A 326 -7.63 -12.28 28.31
CA VAL A 326 -7.61 -11.84 26.92
C VAL A 326 -8.98 -11.32 26.52
N PHE A 327 -9.01 -10.09 26.00
CA PHE A 327 -10.23 -9.51 25.44
C PHE A 327 -10.54 -10.07 24.05
N ASP A 328 -11.76 -9.80 23.57
CA ASP A 328 -12.23 -10.32 22.29
C ASP A 328 -12.17 -11.86 22.23
N GLY A 329 -12.57 -12.53 23.31
CA GLY A 329 -12.46 -13.99 23.47
C GLY A 329 -13.03 -14.77 22.28
N GLU A 330 -14.07 -14.26 21.60
CA GLU A 330 -14.60 -14.87 20.38
C GLU A 330 -13.60 -14.95 19.22
N ALA A 331 -12.71 -13.96 19.08
CA ALA A 331 -11.67 -13.90 18.07
C ALA A 331 -10.37 -14.59 18.51
N TYR A 332 -10.16 -14.73 19.82
CA TYR A 332 -8.97 -15.28 20.47
C TYR A 332 -9.11 -16.76 20.88
N GLY A 333 -10.13 -17.48 20.42
CA GLY A 333 -10.23 -18.94 20.62
C GLY A 333 -11.21 -19.41 21.71
N GLY A 334 -12.07 -18.52 22.23
CA GLY A 334 -13.07 -18.88 23.25
C GLY A 334 -14.24 -19.69 22.69
N ARG A 335 -14.41 -19.74 21.37
CA ARG A 335 -15.44 -20.57 20.74
C ARG A 335 -14.96 -22.01 20.65
N LEU A 336 -15.47 -22.86 21.53
CA LEU A 336 -15.25 -24.31 21.53
C LEU A 336 -15.45 -24.90 20.11
N ASN A 337 -14.51 -25.73 19.68
CA ASN A 337 -14.55 -26.46 18.40
C ASN A 337 -14.71 -25.56 17.16
N ARG A 338 -14.22 -24.31 17.22
CA ARG A 338 -14.23 -23.37 16.09
C ARG A 338 -12.83 -22.80 15.90
N ARG A 339 -12.44 -22.64 14.63
CA ARG A 339 -11.23 -21.87 14.29
C ARG A 339 -11.39 -20.42 14.76
N SER A 340 -10.31 -19.84 15.25
CA SER A 340 -10.23 -18.46 15.68
C SER A 340 -9.22 -17.68 14.84
N ARG A 341 -9.23 -16.36 14.97
CA ARG A 341 -8.28 -15.49 14.26
C ARG A 341 -6.90 -15.52 14.94
N ILE A 342 -6.92 -15.55 16.27
CA ILE A 342 -5.76 -15.83 17.11
C ILE A 342 -6.06 -17.12 17.88
N PRO A 343 -5.34 -18.22 17.62
CA PRO A 343 -5.56 -19.50 18.30
C PRO A 343 -4.86 -19.52 19.66
N THR A 344 -5.32 -18.66 20.59
CA THR A 344 -4.71 -18.53 21.92
C THR A 344 -4.53 -19.87 22.65
N PRO A 345 -5.54 -20.77 22.70
CA PRO A 345 -5.36 -22.06 23.38
C PRO A 345 -4.20 -22.87 22.79
N THR A 346 -4.10 -22.93 21.46
CA THR A 346 -2.99 -23.60 20.76
C THR A 346 -1.64 -22.92 21.01
N ILE A 347 -1.60 -21.59 21.01
CA ILE A 347 -0.38 -20.83 21.32
C ILE A 347 0.07 -21.15 22.75
N MET A 348 -0.84 -21.12 23.72
CA MET A 348 -0.56 -21.45 25.12
C MET A 348 -0.07 -22.89 25.27
N ASP A 349 -0.76 -23.87 24.67
CA ASP A 349 -0.37 -25.27 24.70
C ASP A 349 1.05 -25.47 24.15
N ASN A 350 1.36 -24.87 23.01
CA ASN A 350 2.68 -24.99 22.39
C ASN A 350 3.79 -24.29 23.20
N LEU A 351 3.52 -23.10 23.76
CA LEU A 351 4.49 -22.39 24.61
C LEU A 351 4.78 -23.16 25.90
N LEU A 352 3.74 -23.73 26.53
CA LEU A 352 3.87 -24.54 27.74
C LEU A 352 4.57 -25.88 27.46
N ALA A 353 4.24 -26.54 26.35
CA ALA A 353 4.93 -27.76 25.91
C ALA A 353 6.43 -27.52 25.69
N ASP A 354 6.80 -26.34 25.16
CA ASP A 354 8.20 -25.96 24.96
C ASP A 354 8.87 -25.41 26.23
N SER A 355 8.14 -25.33 27.36
CA SER A 355 8.61 -24.72 28.61
C SER A 355 9.16 -23.30 28.44
N THR A 356 8.59 -22.53 27.50
CA THR A 356 9.04 -21.16 27.22
C THR A 356 8.40 -20.14 28.14
N ILE A 357 7.21 -20.44 28.68
CA ILE A 357 6.47 -19.58 29.61
C ILE A 357 6.15 -20.33 30.91
N SER A 358 5.97 -19.57 31.99
CA SER A 358 5.51 -20.12 33.27
C SER A 358 4.07 -20.64 33.16
N PRO A 359 3.65 -21.64 33.96
CA PRO A 359 2.29 -22.16 33.91
C PRO A 359 1.25 -21.09 34.13
N THR A 360 0.27 -21.08 33.24
CA THR A 360 -0.67 -19.97 33.08
C THR A 360 -2.05 -20.51 32.79
N VAL A 361 -3.04 -20.09 33.57
CA VAL A 361 -4.46 -20.24 33.26
C VAL A 361 -4.89 -19.04 32.42
N THR A 362 -5.66 -19.27 31.36
CA THR A 362 -6.11 -18.20 30.47
C THR A 362 -7.63 -18.03 30.54
N VAL A 363 -8.10 -16.79 30.72
CA VAL A 363 -9.52 -16.42 30.68
C VAL A 363 -9.78 -15.54 29.45
N LEU A 364 -10.55 -16.07 28.51
CA LEU A 364 -10.97 -15.39 27.29
C LEU A 364 -12.31 -14.70 27.54
N VAL A 365 -12.32 -13.38 27.61
CA VAL A 365 -13.50 -12.57 27.96
C VAL A 365 -14.29 -12.23 26.70
N TRP A 366 -15.56 -12.64 26.64
CA TRP A 366 -16.39 -12.42 25.45
C TRP A 366 -16.88 -10.99 25.37
N SER A 367 -16.89 -10.44 24.16
CA SER A 367 -17.38 -9.10 23.87
C SER A 367 -18.91 -8.99 23.89
N MET A 368 -19.62 -10.07 23.55
CA MET A 368 -21.10 -10.14 23.55
C MET A 368 -21.77 -9.00 22.76
N GLY A 369 -21.14 -8.50 21.70
CA GLY A 369 -21.63 -7.37 20.90
C GLY A 369 -21.49 -5.99 21.58
N LYS A 370 -20.81 -5.92 22.73
CA LYS A 370 -20.62 -4.70 23.54
C LYS A 370 -19.19 -4.17 23.49
N ARG A 371 -18.32 -4.75 22.66
CA ARG A 371 -16.89 -4.43 22.52
C ARG A 371 -16.57 -2.93 22.61
N SER A 372 -17.21 -2.12 21.75
CA SER A 372 -16.92 -0.68 21.66
C SER A 372 -17.29 0.10 22.92
N LYS A 373 -18.27 -0.39 23.69
CA LYS A 373 -18.69 0.21 24.97
C LYS A 373 -17.77 -0.24 26.10
N ASP A 374 -17.52 -1.55 26.18
CA ASP A 374 -16.82 -2.16 27.31
C ASP A 374 -15.34 -1.75 27.36
N LEU A 375 -14.64 -1.79 26.23
CA LEU A 375 -13.19 -1.55 26.16
C LEU A 375 -12.76 -0.09 26.40
N VAL A 376 -13.71 0.81 26.64
CA VAL A 376 -13.46 2.21 27.05
C VAL A 376 -14.15 2.56 28.36
N SER A 377 -14.73 1.58 29.05
CA SER A 377 -15.54 1.79 30.25
C SER A 377 -14.75 1.54 31.53
N GLU A 378 -14.80 2.50 32.46
CA GLU A 378 -14.29 2.31 33.82
C GLU A 378 -14.97 1.14 34.54
N LYS A 379 -16.30 1.01 34.41
CA LYS A 379 -17.06 -0.10 35.02
C LYS A 379 -16.61 -1.47 34.51
N PHE A 380 -16.24 -1.56 33.24
CA PHE A 380 -15.69 -2.82 32.71
C PHE A 380 -14.33 -3.11 33.31
N GLY A 381 -13.48 -2.10 33.50
CA GLY A 381 -12.24 -2.25 34.26
C GLY A 381 -12.47 -2.71 35.70
N ASP A 382 -13.44 -2.11 36.39
CA ASP A 382 -13.78 -2.47 37.77
C ASP A 382 -14.29 -3.93 37.84
N PHE A 383 -15.07 -4.39 36.85
CA PHE A 383 -15.47 -5.81 36.73
C PHE A 383 -14.26 -6.73 36.59
N ILE A 384 -13.31 -6.41 35.72
CA ILE A 384 -12.12 -7.24 35.52
C ILE A 384 -11.33 -7.35 36.83
N ALA A 385 -11.07 -6.22 37.49
CA ALA A 385 -10.24 -6.17 38.69
C ALA A 385 -10.93 -6.76 39.93
N ASN A 386 -12.21 -6.41 40.16
CA ASN A 386 -12.88 -6.67 41.44
C ASN A 386 -13.86 -7.85 41.42
N GLU A 387 -14.21 -8.38 40.24
CA GLU A 387 -15.09 -9.55 40.13
C GLU A 387 -14.41 -10.71 39.41
N LEU A 388 -13.80 -10.48 38.23
CA LEU A 388 -13.20 -11.57 37.44
C LEU A 388 -11.93 -12.14 38.06
N ILE A 389 -10.97 -11.32 38.46
CA ILE A 389 -9.72 -11.81 39.09
C ILE A 389 -10.04 -12.56 40.41
N PRO A 390 -10.88 -12.05 41.33
CA PRO A 390 -11.29 -12.79 42.52
C PRO A 390 -12.00 -14.10 42.21
N TRP A 391 -12.89 -14.12 41.20
CA TRP A 391 -13.54 -15.34 40.74
C TRP A 391 -12.51 -16.36 40.21
N ALA A 392 -11.54 -15.93 39.41
CA ALA A 392 -10.50 -16.84 38.91
C ALA A 392 -9.67 -17.46 40.05
N ARG A 393 -9.42 -16.69 41.12
CA ARG A 393 -8.73 -17.16 42.34
C ARG A 393 -9.58 -18.09 43.21
N SER A 394 -10.90 -18.01 43.15
CA SER A 394 -11.77 -18.95 43.88
C SER A 394 -11.90 -20.29 43.15
N GLU A 395 -11.84 -20.28 41.82
CA GLU A 395 -11.99 -21.49 40.99
C GLU A 395 -10.65 -22.21 40.74
N TYR A 396 -9.54 -21.46 40.67
CA TYR A 396 -8.23 -21.98 40.29
C TYR A 396 -7.12 -21.48 41.23
N ASN A 397 -6.03 -22.23 41.34
CA ASN A 397 -4.86 -21.82 42.14
C ASN A 397 -4.04 -20.77 41.36
N ILE A 398 -4.42 -19.51 41.50
CA ILE A 398 -3.82 -18.36 40.82
C ILE A 398 -2.97 -17.55 41.82
N HIS A 399 -1.82 -17.06 41.36
CA HIS A 399 -0.95 -16.16 42.12
C HIS A 399 -1.69 -14.93 42.68
N SER A 400 -1.24 -14.47 43.85
CA SER A 400 -1.82 -13.29 44.53
C SER A 400 -1.18 -11.98 44.07
N GLU A 401 0.04 -12.06 43.55
CA GLU A 401 0.88 -10.96 43.13
C GLU A 401 0.42 -10.39 41.78
N SER A 402 0.39 -9.05 41.66
CA SER A 402 -0.06 -8.38 40.43
C SER A 402 0.86 -8.66 39.24
N ASP A 403 2.16 -8.88 39.47
CA ASP A 403 3.14 -9.21 38.44
C ASP A 403 2.96 -10.61 37.83
N LYS A 404 1.97 -11.38 38.29
CA LYS A 404 1.53 -12.68 37.73
C LYS A 404 0.21 -12.60 36.98
N ILE A 405 -0.39 -11.41 36.91
CA ILE A 405 -1.64 -11.17 36.18
C ILE A 405 -1.34 -10.34 34.93
N ILE A 406 -1.85 -10.81 33.78
CA ILE A 406 -1.59 -10.24 32.45
C ILE A 406 -2.92 -9.87 31.81
N LEU A 407 -3.06 -8.62 31.39
CA LEU A 407 -4.14 -8.20 30.50
C LEU A 407 -3.64 -8.10 29.07
N ALA A 408 -4.37 -8.72 28.14
CA ALA A 408 -4.01 -8.75 26.73
C ALA A 408 -5.15 -8.36 25.81
N GLY A 409 -4.83 -7.64 24.74
CA GLY A 409 -5.77 -7.41 23.65
C GLY A 409 -5.19 -6.59 22.49
N SER A 410 -5.93 -6.61 21.37
CA SER A 410 -5.58 -5.88 20.15
C SER A 410 -6.46 -4.65 19.95
N SER A 411 -5.92 -3.59 19.34
CA SER A 411 -6.67 -2.36 19.04
C SER A 411 -7.24 -1.73 20.31
N ARG A 412 -8.56 -1.52 20.38
CA ARG A 412 -9.25 -1.07 21.59
C ARG A 412 -8.98 -1.99 22.80
N GLY A 413 -8.70 -3.27 22.59
CA GLY A 413 -8.32 -4.21 23.66
C GLY A 413 -6.94 -3.91 24.25
N GLY A 414 -5.99 -3.43 23.43
CA GLY A 414 -4.67 -3.00 23.91
C GLY A 414 -4.76 -1.70 24.73
N PHE A 415 -5.62 -0.76 24.29
CA PHE A 415 -5.99 0.41 25.08
C PHE A 415 -6.63 0.01 26.42
N ALA A 416 -7.65 -0.85 26.39
CA ALA A 416 -8.34 -1.31 27.59
C ALA A 416 -7.39 -2.00 28.58
N SER A 417 -6.51 -2.88 28.08
CA SER A 417 -5.52 -3.58 28.92
C SER A 417 -4.62 -2.59 29.64
N SER A 418 -4.13 -1.57 28.92
CA SER A 418 -3.26 -0.53 29.46
C SER A 418 -4.00 0.41 30.44
N TYR A 419 -5.27 0.72 30.16
CA TYR A 419 -6.11 1.60 30.99
C TYR A 419 -6.60 0.93 32.27
N ILE A 420 -6.97 -0.35 32.21
CA ILE A 420 -7.39 -1.11 33.39
C ILE A 420 -6.18 -1.33 34.31
N ALA A 421 -5.02 -1.70 33.75
CA ALA A 421 -3.78 -1.80 34.53
C ALA A 421 -3.39 -0.47 35.19
N PHE A 422 -3.58 0.66 34.48
CA PHE A 422 -3.37 2.00 35.05
C PHE A 422 -4.24 2.25 36.29
N ARG A 423 -5.52 1.88 36.25
CA ARG A 423 -6.47 2.09 37.35
C ARG A 423 -6.35 1.06 38.48
N HIS A 424 -5.85 -0.14 38.17
CA HIS A 424 -5.84 -1.30 39.05
C HIS A 424 -4.45 -1.98 39.13
N SER A 425 -3.39 -1.18 39.22
CA SER A 425 -2.00 -1.66 39.23
C SER A 425 -1.66 -2.54 40.44
N GLU A 426 -2.46 -2.47 41.50
CA GLU A 426 -2.41 -3.35 42.67
C GLU A 426 -2.85 -4.79 42.36
N SER A 427 -3.63 -4.98 41.28
CA SER A 427 -4.14 -6.29 40.86
C SER A 427 -3.50 -6.78 39.56
N ILE A 428 -3.04 -5.86 38.70
CA ILE A 428 -2.53 -6.16 37.35
C ILE A 428 -1.17 -5.50 37.15
N GLY A 429 -0.15 -6.33 36.90
CA GLY A 429 1.24 -5.89 36.74
C GLY A 429 1.81 -6.08 35.34
N ASN A 430 1.08 -6.68 34.40
CA ASN A 430 1.57 -6.87 33.02
C ASN A 430 0.49 -6.55 31.97
N VAL A 431 0.92 -5.91 30.89
CA VAL A 431 0.07 -5.51 29.77
C VAL A 431 0.68 -6.01 28.46
N LEU A 432 -0.10 -6.74 27.68
CA LEU A 432 0.22 -7.12 26.30
C LEU A 432 -0.72 -6.34 25.36
N SER A 433 -0.20 -5.31 24.70
CA SER A 433 -0.99 -4.43 23.84
C SER A 433 -0.57 -4.56 22.38
N GLN A 434 -1.47 -5.03 21.53
CA GLN A 434 -1.22 -5.18 20.09
C GLN A 434 -1.93 -4.08 19.30
N SER A 435 -1.19 -3.22 18.61
CA SER A 435 -1.70 -2.04 17.90
C SER A 435 -2.68 -1.22 18.75
N GLY A 436 -2.31 -0.86 19.98
CA GLY A 436 -3.21 -0.27 20.98
C GLY A 436 -3.89 1.03 20.54
N SER A 437 -5.18 1.19 20.87
CA SER A 437 -5.97 2.37 20.45
C SER A 437 -5.72 3.66 21.25
N TYR A 438 -4.48 4.13 21.29
CA TYR A 438 -4.08 5.23 22.16
C TYR A 438 -4.51 6.63 21.70
N TRP A 439 -5.21 6.77 20.57
CA TRP A 439 -5.88 8.01 20.17
C TRP A 439 -7.22 8.26 20.90
N ILE A 440 -7.73 7.26 21.64
CA ILE A 440 -9.01 7.37 22.36
C ILE A 440 -8.93 8.51 23.39
N LYS A 441 -9.90 9.41 23.34
CA LYS A 441 -10.01 10.59 24.23
C LYS A 441 -11.15 10.48 25.23
N GLY A 442 -12.13 9.59 24.99
CA GLY A 442 -13.35 9.51 25.79
C GLY A 442 -14.36 10.59 25.45
N THR A 443 -14.27 11.20 24.26
CA THR A 443 -15.18 12.25 23.77
C THR A 443 -16.05 11.74 22.62
N LYS A 444 -17.09 12.49 22.23
CA LYS A 444 -17.99 12.07 21.13
C LYS A 444 -17.34 12.07 19.75
N ASN A 445 -16.23 12.81 19.56
CA ASN A 445 -15.56 12.97 18.27
C ASN A 445 -14.16 12.32 18.33
N GLU A 446 -14.11 11.00 18.15
CA GLU A 446 -12.87 10.24 18.03
C GLU A 446 -12.62 9.93 16.56
N ASN A 447 -11.79 10.74 15.90
CA ASN A 447 -11.32 10.43 14.55
C ASN A 447 -9.96 9.74 14.65
N HIS A 448 -9.82 8.57 14.03
CA HIS A 448 -8.57 7.80 14.00
C HIS A 448 -7.82 7.92 12.67
N TRP A 449 -8.32 8.67 11.68
CA TRP A 449 -7.77 8.71 10.32
C TRP A 449 -6.69 9.78 10.14
N ILE A 450 -6.61 10.76 11.04
CA ILE A 450 -5.68 11.90 11.00
C ILE A 450 -4.90 11.91 12.31
N TYR A 451 -3.62 12.29 12.27
CA TYR A 451 -2.83 12.48 13.49
C TYR A 451 -3.57 13.46 14.41
N PRO A 452 -3.96 13.05 15.62
CA PRO A 452 -4.78 13.89 16.48
C PRO A 452 -3.96 15.11 16.94
N GLU A 453 -4.61 16.28 16.95
CA GLU A 453 -4.00 17.53 17.44
C GLU A 453 -3.68 17.48 18.94
N ASP A 454 -4.44 16.66 19.69
CA ASP A 454 -4.23 16.43 21.12
C ASP A 454 -3.89 14.97 21.41
N ASN A 455 -3.21 14.77 22.53
CA ASN A 455 -2.89 13.45 23.07
C ASN A 455 -4.16 12.68 23.46
N GLY A 456 -4.09 11.34 23.40
CA GLY A 456 -5.12 10.47 23.93
C GLY A 456 -5.23 10.53 25.46
N LEU A 457 -6.39 10.12 25.98
CA LEU A 457 -6.71 10.12 27.41
C LEU A 457 -5.65 9.38 28.23
N LEU A 458 -5.27 8.18 27.77
CA LEU A 458 -4.32 7.34 28.49
C LEU A 458 -2.90 7.91 28.49
N ILE A 459 -2.49 8.46 27.33
CA ILE A 459 -1.20 9.13 27.18
C ILE A 459 -1.07 10.28 28.19
N GLU A 460 -2.11 11.10 28.33
CA GLU A 460 -2.15 12.17 29.32
C GLU A 460 -2.16 11.66 30.77
N ALA A 461 -2.87 10.55 31.03
CA ALA A 461 -2.92 9.94 32.35
C ALA A 461 -1.53 9.45 32.81
N TYR A 462 -0.82 8.70 31.96
CA TYR A 462 0.55 8.24 32.29
C TYR A 462 1.53 9.40 32.40
N LYS A 463 1.45 10.45 31.55
CA LYS A 463 2.30 11.64 31.72
C LYS A 463 2.22 12.22 33.14
N LYS A 464 1.02 12.26 33.72
CA LYS A 464 0.74 12.88 35.02
C LYS A 464 0.88 11.93 36.22
N SER A 465 0.94 10.62 35.99
CA SER A 465 0.99 9.64 37.08
C SER A 465 2.36 9.52 37.73
N GLU A 466 2.43 8.87 38.88
CA GLU A 466 3.70 8.30 39.35
C GLU A 466 4.05 7.02 38.57
N LEU A 467 5.23 6.46 38.80
CA LEU A 467 5.62 5.16 38.25
C LEU A 467 4.81 4.06 38.93
N LEU A 468 4.05 3.30 38.15
CA LEU A 468 3.24 2.16 38.61
C LEU A 468 4.00 0.84 38.40
N PRO A 469 3.74 -0.21 39.18
CA PRO A 469 4.41 -1.51 39.07
C PRO A 469 3.89 -2.33 37.88
N ILE A 470 3.93 -1.76 36.67
CA ILE A 470 3.40 -2.36 35.44
C ILE A 470 4.54 -2.59 34.44
N LYS A 471 4.55 -3.77 33.80
CA LYS A 471 5.41 -4.08 32.66
C LYS A 471 4.59 -4.12 31.38
N PHE A 472 5.17 -3.67 30.28
CA PHE A 472 4.50 -3.59 28.99
C PHE A 472 5.22 -4.45 27.95
N TYR A 473 4.44 -5.22 27.20
CA TYR A 473 4.75 -5.59 25.83
C TYR A 473 3.81 -4.83 24.90
N MET A 474 4.37 -4.21 23.88
CA MET A 474 3.64 -3.43 22.90
C MET A 474 4.10 -3.78 21.49
N ASP A 475 3.16 -3.99 20.57
CA ASP A 475 3.47 -4.07 19.15
C ASP A 475 2.57 -3.16 18.31
N VAL A 476 3.03 -2.80 17.11
CA VAL A 476 2.20 -2.10 16.12
C VAL A 476 2.71 -2.36 14.69
N GLY A 477 1.79 -2.41 13.74
CA GLY A 477 2.12 -2.55 12.32
C GLY A 477 2.62 -1.24 11.70
N LEU A 478 3.62 -1.32 10.82
CA LEU A 478 4.08 -0.17 10.03
C LEU A 478 3.02 0.33 9.05
N TYR A 479 2.07 -0.52 8.67
CA TYR A 479 0.97 -0.20 7.75
C TYR A 479 -0.34 0.06 8.50
N ASP A 480 -0.27 0.21 9.82
CA ASP A 480 -1.42 0.36 10.69
C ASP A 480 -1.96 1.79 10.65
N ALA A 481 -3.01 1.98 9.86
CA ALA A 481 -3.82 3.19 9.68
C ALA A 481 -3.08 4.55 9.64
N GLY A 482 -1.82 4.56 9.20
CA GLY A 482 -0.99 5.75 9.06
C GLY A 482 -0.46 6.32 10.38
N ALA A 483 -0.18 7.63 10.38
CA ALA A 483 0.48 8.32 11.49
C ALA A 483 -0.32 8.28 12.82
N SER A 484 -1.63 8.02 12.78
CA SER A 484 -2.47 8.02 13.98
C SER A 484 -2.23 6.79 14.87
N MET A 485 -2.28 5.55 14.36
CA MET A 485 -2.03 4.37 15.20
C MET A 485 -0.55 4.19 15.49
N LEU A 486 0.28 4.14 14.44
CA LEU A 486 1.72 3.98 14.58
C LEU A 486 2.31 5.10 15.44
N GLY A 487 1.95 6.35 15.14
CA GLY A 487 2.45 7.51 15.89
C GLY A 487 1.99 7.56 17.35
N MET A 488 0.74 7.20 17.66
CA MET A 488 0.27 7.17 19.05
C MET A 488 0.86 6.00 19.85
N ASN A 489 1.10 4.84 19.23
CA ASN A 489 1.81 3.73 19.88
C ASN A 489 3.27 4.09 20.16
N ARG A 490 3.96 4.74 19.20
CA ARG A 490 5.31 5.30 19.39
C ARG A 490 5.33 6.32 20.53
N GLN A 491 4.41 7.28 20.51
CA GLN A 491 4.31 8.30 21.55
C GLN A 491 4.05 7.70 22.93
N PHE A 492 3.16 6.71 23.03
CA PHE A 492 2.87 6.06 24.31
C PHE A 492 4.08 5.28 24.83
N ARG A 493 4.77 4.50 23.98
CA ARG A 493 6.06 3.87 24.32
C ARG A 493 7.05 4.90 24.86
N ASP A 494 7.29 5.99 24.14
CA ASP A 494 8.29 7.00 24.54
C ASP A 494 7.98 7.57 25.93
N ILE A 495 6.71 7.79 26.25
CA ILE A 495 6.28 8.27 27.57
C ILE A 495 6.51 7.21 28.65
N LEU A 496 6.21 5.94 28.36
CA LEU A 496 6.46 4.85 29.31
C LEU A 496 7.97 4.71 29.59
N GLU A 497 8.80 4.71 28.55
CA GLU A 497 10.26 4.61 28.69
C GLU A 497 10.84 5.80 29.47
N LEU A 498 10.44 7.03 29.15
CA LEU A 498 10.88 8.23 29.86
C LEU A 498 10.48 8.25 31.34
N LYS A 499 9.38 7.57 31.70
CA LYS A 499 8.94 7.42 33.09
C LYS A 499 9.60 6.25 33.81
N GLY A 500 10.39 5.43 33.13
CA GLY A 500 11.12 4.31 33.72
C GLY A 500 10.33 2.99 33.76
N TYR A 501 9.26 2.84 32.98
CA TYR A 501 8.57 1.56 32.83
C TYR A 501 9.45 0.56 32.06
N LYS A 502 9.28 -0.74 32.36
CA LYS A 502 9.84 -1.80 31.52
C LYS A 502 8.92 -2.02 30.32
N VAL A 503 9.43 -1.76 29.12
CA VAL A 503 8.69 -1.86 27.87
C VAL A 503 9.48 -2.71 26.88
N ASP A 504 8.91 -3.83 26.39
CA ASP A 504 9.33 -4.46 25.14
C ASP A 504 8.41 -3.95 24.04
N TYR A 505 8.98 -3.29 23.03
CA TYR A 505 8.25 -2.65 21.94
C TYR A 505 8.72 -3.17 20.59
N ARG A 506 7.78 -3.59 19.74
CA ARG A 506 8.07 -4.13 18.40
C ARG A 506 7.24 -3.46 17.31
N GLU A 507 7.87 -3.25 16.16
CA GLU A 507 7.18 -2.87 14.92
C GLU A 507 7.29 -4.00 13.90
N PHE A 508 6.22 -4.26 13.16
CA PHE A 508 6.22 -5.29 12.12
C PHE A 508 5.71 -4.74 10.79
N LYS A 509 6.21 -5.30 9.68
CA LYS A 509 5.83 -4.93 8.31
C LYS A 509 4.46 -5.51 7.94
N GLY A 510 3.43 -4.98 8.59
CA GLY A 510 2.05 -5.41 8.45
C GLY A 510 1.06 -4.33 8.88
N GLY A 511 -0.23 -4.61 8.68
CA GLY A 511 -1.33 -3.68 9.02
C GLY A 511 -2.11 -4.05 10.29
N HIS A 512 -3.24 -3.37 10.49
CA HIS A 512 -4.15 -3.53 11.64
C HIS A 512 -4.96 -4.83 11.60
N ASN A 513 -4.30 -5.98 11.69
CA ASN A 513 -4.96 -7.28 11.45
C ASN A 513 -4.39 -8.44 12.27
N TYR A 514 -5.29 -9.38 12.59
CA TYR A 514 -5.02 -10.63 13.28
C TYR A 514 -3.94 -11.49 12.62
N VAL A 515 -3.71 -11.36 11.32
CA VAL A 515 -2.68 -12.14 10.61
C VAL A 515 -1.27 -11.89 11.17
N ASN A 516 -1.00 -10.70 11.69
CA ASN A 516 0.26 -10.38 12.36
C ASN A 516 0.17 -10.65 13.86
N TRP A 517 -0.91 -10.17 14.48
CA TRP A 517 -1.11 -10.29 15.93
C TRP A 517 -1.08 -11.74 16.42
N ARG A 518 -1.55 -12.72 15.64
CA ARG A 518 -1.46 -14.15 16.02
C ARG A 518 -0.02 -14.65 16.21
N GLY A 519 0.94 -14.05 15.50
CA GLY A 519 2.36 -14.33 15.67
C GLY A 519 2.92 -13.58 16.87
N THR A 520 2.78 -12.26 16.87
CA THR A 520 3.38 -11.38 17.88
C THR A 520 2.74 -11.54 19.27
N PHE A 521 1.56 -12.17 19.37
CA PHE A 521 0.96 -12.54 20.64
C PHE A 521 1.85 -13.53 21.42
N SER A 522 2.46 -14.51 20.73
CA SER A 522 3.39 -15.44 21.38
C SER A 522 4.67 -14.74 21.84
N ASP A 523 5.20 -13.80 21.06
CA ASP A 523 6.33 -12.96 21.44
C ASP A 523 6.05 -12.16 22.72
N GLY A 524 4.87 -11.55 22.81
CA GLY A 524 4.47 -10.77 23.97
C GLY A 524 4.30 -11.59 25.24
N LEU A 525 3.79 -12.83 25.12
CA LEU A 525 3.73 -13.76 26.25
C LEU A 525 5.14 -14.16 26.71
N ILE A 526 6.03 -14.51 25.78
CA ILE A 526 7.43 -14.84 26.12
C ILE A 526 8.13 -13.65 26.79
N SER A 527 7.92 -12.42 26.30
CA SER A 527 8.49 -11.22 26.91
C SER A 527 8.03 -11.01 28.36
N LEU A 528 6.74 -11.20 28.64
CA LEU A 528 6.16 -10.86 29.95
C LEU A 528 6.31 -11.97 30.99
N ILE A 529 6.14 -13.23 30.57
CA ILE A 529 6.05 -14.39 31.46
C ILE A 529 6.97 -15.55 31.06
N GLY A 530 7.95 -15.27 30.20
CA GLY A 530 8.97 -16.23 29.78
C GLY A 530 9.79 -16.73 30.96
N ILE A 531 10.15 -18.02 30.92
CA ILE A 531 11.07 -18.60 31.90
C ILE A 531 12.49 -18.10 31.55
N GLN A 532 13.15 -17.41 32.47
CA GLN A 532 14.55 -17.04 32.29
C GLN A 532 15.40 -18.30 32.34
N SER A 533 16.23 -18.51 31.33
CA SER A 533 17.29 -19.53 31.39
C SER A 533 18.26 -19.10 32.50
N GLU A 534 18.45 -19.94 33.52
CA GLU A 534 19.55 -19.76 34.48
C GLU A 534 20.92 -19.89 33.81
#